data_AF-A0A376TRE9-F1
#
_entry.id   AF-A0A376TRE9-F1
#
_cell.length_a   1.000
_cell.length_b   1.000
_cell.length_c   1.000
_cell.angle_alpha   90.00
_cell.angle_beta   90.00
_cell.angle_gamma   90.00
#
_symmetry.space_group_name_H-M   'P 1'
#
loop_
_entity.id
_entity.type
_entity.pdbx_description
1 polymer ?
#
loop_
_entity_poly.entity_id
_entity_poly.type
_entity_poly.pdbx_seq_one_letter_code
_entity_poly.pdbx_strand_id
1 'polypeptide(L)'
;MRSIGGVLELVDYMEKYSPNAWMLNYSNPAAIVAEATRRLRPNAKILNICDMPIGIESRMAQIVGLQDRKQMRVRYYGLNHWWSAISRSFRKG
;
A
#
# COMPACT_ATOMS: atom_id res chain seq x y z
N MET A 1 12.54 5.71 11.74
CA MET A 1 13.75 6.51 11.43
C MET A 1 14.73 5.78 10.52
N ARG A 2 15.23 4.58 10.87
CA ARG A 2 16.24 3.85 10.07
C ARG A 2 15.88 3.66 8.58
N SER A 3 14.63 3.29 8.27
CA SER A 3 14.23 2.93 6.91
C SER A 3 14.23 4.09 5.90
N ILE A 4 14.19 5.35 6.36
CA ILE A 4 14.11 6.50 5.45
C ILE A 4 15.35 6.57 4.56
N GLY A 5 16.55 6.50 5.15
CA GLY A 5 17.80 6.58 4.39
C GLY A 5 17.93 5.47 3.35
N GLY A 6 17.69 4.22 3.76
CA GLY A 6 17.79 3.08 2.84
C GLY A 6 16.79 3.14 1.68
N VAL A 7 15.55 3.59 1.92
CA VAL A 7 14.58 3.71 0.82
C VAL A 7 14.95 4.84 -0.15
N LEU A 8 15.42 5.98 0.35
CA LEU A 8 15.87 7.07 -0.52
C LEU A 8 17.04 6.65 -1.40
N GLU A 9 17.99 5.90 -0.85
CA GLU A 9 19.13 5.37 -1.59
C GLU A 9 18.68 4.42 -2.71
N LEU A 10 17.73 3.52 -2.42
CA LEU A 10 17.16 2.62 -3.43
C LEU A 10 16.42 3.37 -4.54
N VAL A 11 15.71 4.46 -4.20
CA VAL A 11 15.04 5.32 -5.18
C VAL A 11 16.07 6.00 -6.08
N ASP A 12 17.15 6.53 -5.52
CA ASP A 12 18.22 7.19 -6.27
C ASP A 12 18.92 6.21 -7.22
N TYR A 13 19.15 4.96 -6.78
CA TYR A 13 19.66 3.91 -7.66
C TYR A 13 18.68 3.57 -8.78
N MET A 14 17.39 3.41 -8.46
CA MET A 14 16.38 3.13 -9.47
C MET A 14 16.33 4.23 -10.53
N GLU A 15 16.27 5.50 -10.14
CA GLU A 15 16.20 6.62 -11.09
C GLU A 15 17.48 6.75 -11.94
N LYS A 16 18.65 6.47 -11.34
CA LYS A 16 19.93 6.49 -12.05
C LYS A 16 20.05 5.41 -13.11
N TYR A 17 19.68 4.16 -12.78
CA TYR A 17 19.96 3.01 -13.64
C TYR A 17 18.75 2.55 -14.45
N SER A 18 17.54 2.96 -14.08
CA SER A 18 16.29 2.56 -14.73
C SER A 18 15.24 3.66 -14.57
N PRO A 19 15.42 4.84 -15.22
CA PRO A 19 14.61 6.04 -14.99
C PRO A 19 13.11 5.84 -15.27
N ASN A 20 12.75 4.82 -16.05
CA ASN A 20 11.37 4.50 -16.39
C ASN A 20 10.75 3.41 -15.51
N ALA A 21 11.49 2.81 -14.57
CA ALA A 21 10.96 1.78 -13.67
C ALA A 21 9.94 2.35 -12.67
N TRP A 22 9.19 1.45 -12.05
CA TRP A 22 8.33 1.74 -10.90
C TRP A 22 8.83 0.95 -9.69
N MET A 23 8.96 1.61 -8.54
CA MET A 23 9.24 0.94 -7.27
C MET A 23 7.94 0.55 -6.59
N LEU A 24 7.73 -0.75 -6.39
CA LEU A 24 6.65 -1.26 -5.55
C LEU A 24 7.18 -1.43 -4.12
N ASN A 25 6.97 -0.42 -3.28
CA ASN A 25 7.50 -0.41 -1.92
C ASN A 25 6.48 -0.99 -0.92
N TYR A 26 6.75 -2.20 -0.45
CA TYR A 26 6.04 -2.85 0.67
C TYR A 26 6.86 -2.87 1.97
N SER A 27 7.94 -2.07 2.04
CA SER A 27 8.79 -1.96 3.23
C SER A 27 8.17 -1.09 4.31
N ASN A 28 8.44 -1.42 5.57
CA ASN A 28 7.90 -0.72 6.73
C ASN A 28 8.90 0.20 7.45
N PRO A 29 8.42 1.19 8.23
CA PRO A 29 7.01 1.58 8.42
C PRO A 29 6.49 2.45 7.27
N ALA A 30 5.53 1.94 6.49
CA ALA A 30 5.16 2.52 5.20
C ALA A 30 4.55 3.93 5.32
N ALA A 31 3.78 4.24 6.37
CA ALA A 31 3.27 5.60 6.61
C ALA A 31 4.40 6.65 6.68
N ILE A 32 5.45 6.36 7.43
CA ILE A 32 6.57 7.29 7.65
C ILE A 32 7.43 7.40 6.39
N VAL A 33 7.70 6.27 5.73
CA VAL A 33 8.50 6.23 4.50
C VAL A 33 7.77 6.90 3.34
N ALA A 34 6.45 6.73 3.23
CA ALA A 34 5.63 7.41 2.24
C ALA A 34 5.68 8.94 2.43
N GLU A 35 5.61 9.43 3.67
CA GLU A 35 5.74 10.87 3.92
C GLU A 35 7.15 11.39 3.60
N ALA A 36 8.20 10.62 3.92
CA ALA A 36 9.57 10.99 3.58
C ALA A 36 9.79 11.07 2.06
N THR A 37 9.32 10.07 1.30
CA THR A 37 9.41 10.05 -0.17
C THR A 37 8.56 11.14 -0.81
N ARG A 38 7.35 11.40 -0.28
CA ARG A 38 6.52 12.53 -0.74
C ARG A 38 7.25 13.88 -0.59
N ARG A 39 7.98 14.10 0.51
CA ARG A 39 8.73 15.36 0.73
C ARG A 39 10.03 15.43 -0.06
N LEU A 40 10.79 14.35 -0.10
CA LEU A 40 12.19 14.37 -0.56
C LEU A 40 12.36 13.87 -2.00
N ARG A 41 11.40 13.12 -2.54
CA ARG A 41 11.37 12.56 -3.90
C ARG A 41 9.95 12.64 -4.49
N PRO A 42 9.34 13.84 -4.58
CA PRO A 42 7.92 14.01 -4.92
C PRO A 42 7.53 13.49 -6.31
N ASN A 43 8.48 13.41 -7.25
CA ASN A 43 8.25 13.01 -8.63
C ASN A 43 8.68 11.57 -8.93
N ALA A 44 9.24 10.86 -7.94
CA ALA A 44 9.74 9.52 -8.13
C ALA A 44 8.58 8.53 -8.35
N LYS A 45 8.80 7.56 -9.24
CA LYS A 45 7.81 6.55 -9.62
C LYS A 45 7.71 5.45 -8.55
N ILE A 46 7.11 5.77 -7.42
CA ILE A 46 7.02 4.89 -6.24
C ILE A 46 5.56 4.66 -5.86
N LEU A 47 5.18 3.40 -5.64
CA LEU A 47 3.90 2.99 -5.08
C LEU A 47 4.13 2.35 -3.72
N ASN A 48 3.71 3.03 -2.65
CA ASN A 48 3.77 2.51 -1.28
C ASN A 48 2.52 1.69 -0.97
N ILE A 49 2.67 0.40 -0.66
CA ILE A 49 1.55 -0.53 -0.45
C ILE A 49 1.70 -1.31 0.87
N CYS A 50 0.61 -1.90 1.35
CA CYS A 50 0.57 -2.71 2.57
C CYS A 50 -0.40 -3.89 2.38
N ASP A 51 -0.01 -5.05 2.87
CA ASP A 51 -0.72 -6.32 2.75
C ASP A 51 -1.71 -6.60 3.89
N MET A 52 -1.60 -5.89 5.03
CA MET A 52 -2.50 -6.07 6.17
C MET A 52 -4.00 -5.96 5.77
N PRO A 53 -4.46 -4.97 4.97
CA PRO A 53 -5.85 -4.93 4.50
C PRO A 53 -6.24 -6.15 3.64
N ILE A 54 -5.32 -6.68 2.83
CA ILE A 54 -5.55 -7.87 2.00
C ILE A 54 -5.83 -9.09 2.88
N GLY A 55 -5.07 -9.26 3.97
CA GLY A 55 -5.30 -10.32 4.96
C GLY A 55 -6.65 -10.19 5.66
N ILE A 56 -7.03 -8.97 6.02
CA ILE A 56 -8.33 -8.68 6.66
C ILE A 56 -9.49 -8.97 5.71
N GLU A 57 -9.43 -8.48 4.46
CA GLU A 57 -10.45 -8.76 3.45
C GLU A 57 -10.61 -10.27 3.20
N SER A 58 -9.51 -11.02 3.15
CA SER A 58 -9.52 -12.47 2.96
C SER A 58 -10.25 -13.17 4.10
N ARG A 59 -10.01 -12.76 5.35
CA ARG A 59 -10.73 -13.30 6.53
C ARG A 59 -12.21 -12.91 6.53
N MET A 60 -12.53 -11.66 6.16
CA MET A 60 -13.92 -11.22 6.01
C MET A 60 -14.66 -12.05 4.96
N ALA A 61 -14.03 -12.37 3.82
CA ALA A 61 -14.61 -13.20 2.78
C ALA A 61 -14.94 -14.61 3.29
N GLN A 62 -14.03 -15.22 4.06
CA GLN A 62 -14.27 -16.51 4.69
C GLN A 62 -15.45 -16.48 5.67
N ILE A 63 -15.50 -15.47 6.55
CA ILE A 63 -16.57 -15.32 7.56
C ILE A 63 -17.95 -15.21 6.91
N VAL A 64 -18.05 -14.52 5.77
CA VAL A 64 -19.32 -14.28 5.06
C VAL A 64 -19.58 -15.30 3.95
N GLY A 65 -18.80 -16.40 3.88
CA GLY A 65 -19.02 -17.51 2.96
C GLY A 65 -18.67 -17.23 1.49
N LEU A 66 -17.82 -16.24 1.19
CA LEU A 66 -17.31 -16.00 -0.16
C LEU A 66 -16.07 -16.83 -0.47
N GLN A 67 -15.88 -17.15 -1.75
CA GLN A 67 -14.72 -17.91 -2.23
C GLN A 67 -13.47 -17.02 -2.39
N ASP A 68 -13.66 -15.75 -2.73
CA ASP A 68 -12.57 -14.78 -2.91
C ASP A 68 -12.98 -13.40 -2.39
N ARG A 69 -12.08 -12.71 -1.69
CA ARG A 69 -12.24 -11.31 -1.28
C ARG A 69 -12.54 -10.37 -2.45
N LYS A 70 -12.11 -10.68 -3.67
CA LYS A 70 -12.39 -9.91 -4.90
C LYS A 70 -13.87 -9.89 -5.27
N GLN A 71 -14.70 -10.72 -4.65
CA GLN A 71 -16.17 -10.67 -4.75
C GLN A 71 -16.77 -9.55 -3.87
N MET A 72 -15.96 -8.91 -3.01
CA MET A 72 -16.34 -7.73 -2.23
C MET A 72 -15.88 -6.45 -2.93
N ARG A 73 -16.74 -5.42 -2.91
CA ARG A 73 -16.32 -4.05 -3.23
C ARG A 73 -16.36 -3.22 -1.95
N VAL A 74 -15.19 -2.80 -1.48
CA VAL A 74 -15.04 -2.09 -0.21
C VAL A 74 -14.78 -0.60 -0.42
N ARG A 75 -15.22 0.21 0.54
CA ARG A 75 -14.69 1.57 0.76
C ARG A 75 -13.89 1.53 2.05
N TYR A 76 -12.69 2.08 2.02
CA TYR A 76 -11.73 2.10 3.14
C TYR A 76 -11.08 3.48 3.19
N TYR A 77 -10.85 4.02 4.38
CA TYR A 77 -10.01 5.20 4.58
C TYR A 77 -9.25 5.11 5.90
N GLY A 78 -8.09 5.76 5.92
CA GLY A 78 -7.17 5.75 7.05
C GLY A 78 -5.73 5.99 6.60
N LEU A 79 -4.81 5.95 7.55
CA LEU A 79 -3.39 5.85 7.29
C LEU A 79 -2.97 4.38 7.14
N ASN A 80 -1.75 4.15 6.67
CA ASN A 80 -1.16 2.84 6.76
C ASN A 80 -1.12 2.38 8.23
N HIS A 81 -1.61 1.16 8.50
CA HIS A 81 -1.77 0.58 9.84
C HIS A 81 -2.73 1.34 10.79
N TRP A 82 -3.57 2.26 10.29
CA TRP A 82 -4.55 2.97 11.12
C TRP A 82 -5.81 3.34 10.32
N TRP A 83 -6.97 2.74 10.64
CA TRP A 83 -8.20 2.96 9.88
C TRP A 83 -9.44 3.06 10.77
N SER A 84 -10.52 3.63 10.22
CA SER A 84 -11.74 3.89 11.00
C SER A 84 -13.02 3.32 10.37
N ALA A 85 -13.13 3.21 9.05
CA ALA A 85 -14.34 2.65 8.44
C ALA A 85 -14.03 1.75 7.24
N ILE A 86 -14.73 0.62 7.21
CA ILE A 86 -14.81 -0.29 6.07
C ILE A 86 -16.29 -0.52 5.79
N SER A 87 -16.79 -0.04 4.64
CA SER A 87 -18.17 -0.31 4.20
C SER A 87 -18.16 -1.19 2.96
N ARG A 88 -18.99 -2.23 2.93
CA ARG A 88 -19.09 -3.17 1.81
C ARG A 88 -20.28 -2.85 0.91
N SER A 89 -20.07 -2.97 -0.40
CA SER A 89 -21.13 -3.08 -1.42
C SER A 89 -20.96 -4.40 -2.17
N PHE A 90 -22.04 -5.11 -2.42
CA PHE A 90 -22.03 -6.34 -3.23
C PHE A 90 -22.04 -5.95 -4.70
N ARG A 91 -21.21 -6.61 -5.51
CA ARG A 91 -21.33 -6.53 -6.97
C ARG A 91 -22.59 -7.33 -7.32
N LYS A 92 -23.70 -6.66 -7.68
CA LYS A 92 -24.81 -7.34 -8.34
C LYS A 92 -24.26 -7.90 -9.65
N GLY A 93 -24.20 -9.23 -9.76
CA GLY A 93 -24.07 -9.91 -11.04
C GLY A 93 -25.37 -9.79 -11.82
#